data_AF-A0A444Y691-F1
#
_entry.id   AF-A0A444Y691-F1
#
_cell.length_a   1.000
_cell.length_b   1.000
_cell.length_c   1.000
_cell.angle_alpha   90.00
_cell.angle_beta   90.00
_cell.angle_gamma   90.00
#
_symmetry.space_group_name_H-M   'P 1'
#
loop_
_entity.id
_entity.type
_entity.pdbx_description
1 polymer ?
#
loop_
_entity_poly.entity_id
_entity_poly.type
_entity_poly.pdbx_seq_one_letter_code
_entity_poly.pdbx_strand_id
1 'polypeptide(L)'
;MQLDIQNNSGQKVWQVVEFIFGWIYVIEMALKVYAYGFENYWRDGQNRFDFVITWIIVIGETITFASPDDQTFFSNGEWIRYLLLARMLRLIRLLMHVKQFRGFVATFLTLLPSLTPYFGIIFCVLCIYCSVGVQIFGGLVNSGNPKLLASDLADNEYPFYP
;
A
#
# COMPACT_ATOMS: atom_id res chain seq x y z
N MET A 1 12.89 -11.90 22.76
CA MET A 1 11.74 -12.59 22.16
C MET A 1 12.18 -13.09 20.80
N GLN A 2 12.85 -14.24 20.84
CA GLN A 2 13.46 -14.92 19.71
C GLN A 2 12.32 -15.70 19.06
N LEU A 3 11.83 -15.25 17.90
CA LEU A 3 10.90 -16.05 17.13
C LEU A 3 11.69 -17.22 16.55
N ASP A 4 11.40 -18.40 17.08
CA ASP A 4 11.99 -19.67 16.72
C ASP A 4 12.10 -19.83 15.20
N ILE A 5 13.36 -19.89 14.76
CA ILE A 5 13.83 -20.36 13.45
C ILE A 5 13.68 -21.89 13.42
N GLN A 6 12.53 -22.41 13.86
CA GLN A 6 12.22 -23.82 13.88
C GLN A 6 11.17 -24.11 12.81
N ASN A 7 11.67 -24.39 11.60
CA ASN A 7 11.14 -25.28 10.56
C ASN A 7 11.13 -24.67 9.13
N ASN A 8 12.32 -24.59 8.53
CA ASN A 8 12.54 -24.15 7.14
C ASN A 8 11.74 -24.98 6.11
N SER A 9 11.47 -26.27 6.36
CA SER A 9 10.67 -27.11 5.45
C SER A 9 9.17 -26.85 5.56
N GLY A 10 8.64 -26.65 6.77
CA GLY A 10 7.21 -26.36 6.98
C GLY A 10 6.80 -25.02 6.37
N GLN A 11 7.59 -23.96 6.56
CA GLN A 11 7.27 -22.65 5.99
C GLN A 11 7.25 -22.66 4.46
N LYS A 12 8.18 -23.38 3.82
CA LYS A 12 8.18 -23.59 2.37
C LYS A 12 6.92 -24.30 1.89
N VAL A 13 6.47 -25.34 2.59
CA VAL A 13 5.23 -26.06 2.26
C VAL A 13 4.02 -25.14 2.38
N TRP A 14 3.91 -24.37 3.46
CA TRP A 14 2.83 -23.40 3.64
C TRP A 14 2.82 -22.34 2.53
N GLN A 15 3.98 -21.83 2.14
CA GLN A 15 4.11 -20.83 1.10
C GLN A 15 3.72 -21.39 -0.30
N VAL A 16 4.09 -22.63 -0.60
CA VAL A 16 3.65 -23.31 -1.84
C VAL A 16 2.14 -23.56 -1.86
N VAL A 17 1.58 -24.00 -0.73
CA VAL A 17 0.12 -24.18 -0.60
C VAL A 17 -0.61 -22.85 -0.77
N GLU A 18 -0.11 -21.78 -0.15
CA GLU A 18 -0.66 -20.43 -0.28
C GLU A 18 -0.65 -19.97 -1.75
N PHE A 19 0.44 -20.22 -2.48
CA PHE A 19 0.58 -19.90 -3.91
C PHE A 19 -0.41 -20.67 -4.80
N ILE A 20 -0.56 -21.98 -4.57
CA ILE A 20 -1.52 -22.82 -5.33
C ILE A 20 -2.95 -22.35 -5.07
N PHE A 21 -3.29 -22.06 -3.81
CA PHE A 21 -4.58 -21.47 -3.47
C PHE A 21 -4.74 -20.11 -4.17
N GLY A 22 -3.71 -19.26 -4.17
CA GLY A 22 -3.68 -17.99 -4.91
C GLY A 22 -4.13 -18.16 -6.36
N TRP A 23 -3.49 -19.07 -7.10
CA TRP A 23 -3.83 -19.39 -8.50
C TRP A 23 -5.26 -19.91 -8.69
N ILE A 24 -5.72 -20.81 -7.81
CA ILE A 24 -7.11 -21.30 -7.85
C ILE A 24 -8.11 -20.14 -7.69
N TYR A 25 -7.80 -19.18 -6.81
CA TYR A 25 -8.64 -18.00 -6.58
C TYR A 25 -8.57 -16.99 -7.72
N VAL A 26 -7.47 -16.95 -8.50
CA VAL A 26 -7.39 -16.16 -9.74
C VAL A 26 -8.31 -16.75 -10.80
N ILE A 27 -8.27 -18.08 -10.96
CA ILE A 27 -9.12 -18.78 -11.92
C ILE A 27 -10.59 -18.59 -11.57
N GLU A 28 -10.96 -18.71 -10.29
CA GLU A 28 -12.33 -18.45 -9.83
C GLU A 28 -12.79 -17.02 -10.15
N MET A 29 -11.92 -16.01 -9.95
CA MET A 29 -12.24 -14.62 -10.28
C MET A 29 -12.30 -14.39 -11.79
N ALA A 30 -11.37 -14.95 -12.56
CA ALA A 30 -11.40 -14.87 -14.02
C ALA A 30 -12.69 -15.48 -14.58
N LEU A 31 -13.15 -16.60 -14.00
CA LEU A 31 -14.42 -17.24 -14.36
C LEU A 31 -15.62 -16.34 -14.00
N LYS A 32 -15.61 -15.69 -12.83
CA LYS A 32 -16.64 -14.72 -12.43
C LYS A 32 -16.68 -13.51 -13.37
N VAL A 33 -15.52 -12.94 -13.71
CA VAL A 33 -15.42 -11.83 -14.67
C VAL A 33 -15.96 -12.23 -16.04
N TYR A 34 -15.60 -13.43 -16.50
CA TYR A 34 -16.07 -13.97 -17.78
C TYR A 34 -17.59 -14.22 -17.79
N ALA A 35 -18.15 -14.75 -16.69
CA ALA A 35 -19.58 -15.02 -16.56
C ALA A 35 -20.45 -13.76 -16.47
N TYR A 36 -19.95 -12.67 -15.87
CA TYR A 36 -20.70 -11.42 -15.73
C TYR A 36 -20.60 -10.47 -16.95
N GLY A 37 -19.67 -10.73 -17.88
CA GLY A 37 -19.47 -9.93 -19.09
C GLY A 37 -18.67 -8.64 -18.83
N PHE A 38 -17.60 -8.43 -19.61
CA PHE A 38 -16.60 -7.36 -19.41
C PHE A 38 -17.21 -5.94 -19.36
N GLU A 39 -18.27 -5.70 -20.15
CA GLU A 39 -18.89 -4.39 -20.30
C GLU A 39 -19.78 -4.00 -19.10
N ASN A 40 -20.55 -4.96 -18.57
CA ASN A 40 -21.34 -4.74 -17.36
C ASN A 40 -20.45 -4.77 -16.10
N TYR A 41 -19.33 -5.50 -16.14
CA TYR A 41 -18.33 -5.58 -15.07
C TYR A 41 -17.56 -4.25 -14.89
N TRP A 42 -17.17 -3.58 -15.98
CA TRP A 42 -16.40 -2.34 -15.91
C TRP A 42 -17.22 -1.10 -15.54
N ARG A 43 -18.54 -1.17 -15.75
CA ARG A 43 -19.47 -0.08 -15.40
C ARG A 43 -19.70 0.01 -13.89
N ASP A 44 -19.55 -1.10 -13.18
CA ASP A 44 -19.67 -1.15 -11.73
C ASP A 44 -18.31 -0.86 -11.05
N GLY A 45 -18.24 0.20 -10.25
CA GLY A 45 -17.02 0.58 -9.53
C GLY A 45 -16.54 -0.49 -8.55
N GLN A 46 -17.45 -1.30 -8.04
CA GLN A 46 -17.16 -2.33 -7.04
C GLN A 46 -16.38 -3.51 -7.63
N ASN A 47 -16.72 -3.92 -8.85
CA ASN A 47 -16.03 -5.00 -9.54
C ASN A 47 -14.63 -4.59 -9.98
N ARG A 48 -14.43 -3.32 -10.35
CA ARG A 48 -13.10 -2.78 -10.64
C ARG A 48 -12.16 -2.84 -9.44
N PHE A 49 -12.66 -2.55 -8.24
CA PHE A 49 -11.85 -2.64 -7.01
C PHE A 49 -11.42 -4.08 -6.72
N ASP A 50 -12.35 -5.03 -6.80
CA ASP A 50 -12.08 -6.45 -6.57
C ASP A 50 -11.07 -7.02 -7.59
N PHE A 51 -11.16 -6.60 -8.86
CA PHE A 51 -10.19 -6.93 -9.90
C PHE A 51 -8.79 -6.36 -9.62
N VAL A 52 -8.69 -5.09 -9.24
CA VAL A 52 -7.41 -4.44 -8.91
C VAL A 52 -6.75 -5.11 -7.70
N ILE A 53 -7.49 -5.36 -6.63
CA ILE A 53 -6.97 -6.04 -5.44
C ILE A 53 -6.50 -7.46 -5.79
N THR A 54 -7.25 -8.19 -6.62
CA THR A 54 -6.86 -9.52 -7.07
C THR A 54 -5.55 -9.47 -7.85
N TRP A 55 -5.40 -8.54 -8.80
CA TRP A 55 -4.14 -8.38 -9.54
C TRP A 55 -2.95 -7.99 -8.66
N ILE A 56 -3.14 -7.10 -7.69
CA ILE A 56 -2.08 -6.70 -6.74
C ILE A 56 -1.59 -7.91 -5.93
N ILE A 57 -2.51 -8.74 -5.44
CA ILE A 57 -2.16 -9.95 -4.68
C ILE A 57 -1.37 -10.93 -5.56
N VAL A 58 -1.82 -11.16 -6.80
CA VAL A 58 -1.17 -12.10 -7.73
C VAL A 58 0.23 -11.63 -8.10
N ILE A 59 0.38 -10.34 -8.42
CA ILE A 59 1.69 -9.77 -8.74
C ILE A 59 2.61 -9.86 -7.51
N GLY A 60 2.12 -9.52 -6.32
CA GLY A 60 2.88 -9.59 -5.07
C GLY A 60 3.34 -11.02 -4.74
N GLU A 61 2.46 -12.01 -4.86
CA GLU A 61 2.80 -13.42 -4.67
C GLU A 61 3.76 -13.94 -5.75
N THR A 62 3.57 -13.54 -7.02
CA THR A 62 4.44 -13.93 -8.14
C THR A 62 5.85 -13.37 -7.98
N ILE A 63 6.00 -12.11 -7.60
CA ILE A 63 7.32 -11.49 -7.36
C ILE A 63 8.04 -12.19 -6.21
N THR A 64 7.30 -12.51 -5.14
CA THR A 64 7.85 -13.21 -3.97
C THR A 64 8.29 -14.64 -4.30
N PHE A 65 7.61 -15.31 -5.23
CA PHE A 65 7.95 -16.67 -5.66
C PHE A 65 9.01 -16.71 -6.77
N ALA A 66 9.03 -15.72 -7.67
CA ALA A 66 9.96 -15.64 -8.80
C ALA A 66 11.37 -15.17 -8.38
N SER A 67 11.51 -14.50 -7.24
CA SER A 67 12.80 -14.05 -6.69
C SER A 67 13.15 -14.74 -5.37
N PRO A 68 13.35 -16.08 -5.33
CA PRO A 68 13.81 -16.75 -4.12
C PRO A 68 15.34 -16.62 -3.90
N ASP A 69 16.12 -16.23 -4.92
CA ASP A 69 17.58 -16.40 -4.92
C ASP A 69 18.39 -15.12 -5.17
N ASP A 70 17.76 -13.98 -5.51
CA ASP A 70 18.50 -12.73 -5.69
C ASP A 70 18.66 -12.00 -4.36
N GLN A 71 19.63 -12.48 -3.58
CA GLN A 71 20.11 -11.92 -2.31
C GLN A 71 20.78 -10.54 -2.49
N THR A 72 20.73 -9.95 -3.69
CA THR A 72 21.51 -8.74 -4.04
C THR A 72 20.68 -7.46 -4.04
N PHE A 73 19.37 -7.50 -4.25
CA PHE A 73 18.54 -6.27 -4.29
C PHE A 73 17.86 -5.90 -2.97
N PHE A 74 18.05 -6.70 -1.92
CA PHE A 74 16.91 -6.97 -1.05
C PHE A 74 17.29 -7.51 0.36
N SER A 75 18.44 -7.09 0.90
CA SER A 75 18.94 -7.51 2.21
C SER A 75 18.17 -6.94 3.43
N ASN A 76 17.09 -6.18 3.23
CA ASN A 76 16.42 -5.44 4.32
C ASN A 76 15.11 -6.15 4.68
N GLY A 77 14.73 -6.16 5.97
CA GLY A 77 13.50 -6.81 6.50
C GLY A 77 12.15 -6.30 5.94
N GLU A 78 12.15 -5.63 4.81
CA GLU A 78 10.98 -5.18 4.06
C GLU A 78 10.20 -6.33 3.41
N TRP A 79 10.85 -7.43 3.02
CA TRP A 79 10.16 -8.60 2.47
C TRP A 79 9.13 -9.17 3.44
N ILE A 80 9.47 -9.21 4.72
CA ILE A 80 8.56 -9.62 5.78
C ILE A 80 7.36 -8.66 5.81
N ARG A 81 7.58 -7.36 5.66
CA ARG A 81 6.48 -6.37 5.58
C ARG A 81 5.60 -6.62 4.35
N TYR A 82 6.16 -6.92 3.18
CA TYR A 82 5.39 -7.23 1.98
C TYR A 82 4.58 -8.53 2.12
N LEU A 83 5.15 -9.57 2.72
CA LEU A 83 4.43 -10.81 3.05
C LEU A 83 3.28 -10.56 4.04
N LEU A 84 3.50 -9.75 5.08
CA LEU A 84 2.43 -9.34 5.99
C LEU A 84 1.34 -8.54 5.27
N LEU A 85 1.72 -7.61 4.38
CA LEU A 85 0.78 -6.83 3.58
C LEU A 85 -0.06 -7.73 2.65
N ALA A 86 0.56 -8.70 1.98
CA ALA A 86 -0.15 -9.67 1.15
C ALA A 86 -1.17 -10.48 1.97
N ARG A 87 -0.78 -10.94 3.17
CA ARG A 87 -1.68 -11.65 4.09
C ARG A 87 -2.84 -10.76 4.56
N MET A 88 -2.58 -9.49 4.85
CA MET A 88 -3.63 -8.52 5.21
C MET A 88 -4.56 -8.24 4.04
N LEU A 89 -4.05 -8.10 2.81
CA LEU A 89 -4.85 -7.91 1.60
C LEU A 89 -5.79 -9.10 1.37
N ARG A 90 -5.32 -10.33 1.59
CA ARG A 90 -6.15 -11.55 1.51
C ARG A 90 -7.27 -11.58 2.54
N LEU A 91 -6.99 -11.16 3.79
CA LEU A 91 -7.99 -10.99 4.84
C LEU A 91 -9.03 -9.92 4.47
N ILE A 92 -8.58 -8.79 3.94
CA ILE A 92 -9.46 -7.69 3.47
C ILE A 92 -10.36 -8.20 2.33
N ARG A 93 -9.83 -8.96 1.38
CA ARG A 93 -10.63 -9.56 0.30
C ARG A 93 -11.67 -10.56 0.83
N LEU A 94 -11.29 -11.42 1.77
CA LEU A 94 -12.24 -12.33 2.44
C LEU A 94 -13.37 -11.54 3.11
N LEU A 95 -13.01 -10.42 3.75
CA LEU A 95 -13.96 -9.52 4.39
C LEU A 95 -14.89 -8.84 3.36
N MET A 96 -14.39 -8.48 2.17
CA MET A 96 -15.22 -7.96 1.08
C MET A 96 -16.24 -8.97 0.53
N HIS A 97 -16.01 -10.27 0.73
CA HIS A 97 -17.00 -11.29 0.38
C HIS A 97 -18.25 -11.23 1.28
N VAL A 98 -18.10 -10.67 2.49
CA VAL A 98 -19.21 -10.47 3.44
C VAL A 98 -20.06 -9.29 2.95
N LYS A 99 -21.37 -9.54 2.74
CA LYS A 99 -22.32 -8.55 2.18
C LYS A 99 -22.32 -7.20 2.92
N GLN A 100 -22.11 -7.20 4.24
CA GLN A 100 -22.07 -5.99 5.07
C GLN A 100 -20.88 -5.09 4.73
N PHE A 101 -19.67 -5.65 4.67
CA PHE A 101 -18.46 -4.92 4.31
C PHE A 101 -18.47 -4.50 2.85
N ARG A 102 -19.03 -5.35 1.96
CA ARG A 102 -19.22 -5.00 0.56
C ARG A 102 -20.03 -3.72 0.38
N GLY A 103 -21.13 -3.57 1.14
CA GLY A 103 -21.95 -2.35 1.12
C GLY A 103 -21.20 -1.12 1.63
N PHE A 104 -20.41 -1.28 2.70
CA PHE A 104 -19.59 -0.20 3.24
C PHE A 104 -18.54 0.30 2.23
N VAL A 105 -17.79 -0.62 1.62
CA VAL A 105 -16.78 -0.30 0.61
C VAL A 105 -17.43 0.33 -0.64
N ALA A 106 -18.62 -0.15 -1.04
CA ALA A 106 -19.39 0.45 -2.14
C ALA A 106 -19.62 1.95 -1.93
N THR A 107 -20.17 2.28 -0.76
CA THR A 107 -20.51 3.64 -0.39
C THR A 107 -19.24 4.47 -0.28
N PHE A 108 -18.20 3.93 0.35
CA PHE A 108 -16.91 4.62 0.45
C PHE A 108 -16.31 4.95 -0.92
N LEU A 109 -16.23 3.97 -1.82
CA LEU A 109 -15.72 4.15 -3.18
C LEU A 109 -16.61 5.07 -4.02
N THR A 110 -17.91 5.15 -3.73
CA THR A 110 -18.83 6.08 -4.39
C THR A 110 -18.68 7.51 -3.86
N LEU A 111 -18.28 7.67 -2.60
CA LEU A 111 -17.99 8.96 -1.99
C LEU A 111 -16.61 9.51 -2.41
N LEU A 112 -15.63 8.66 -2.68
CA LEU A 112 -14.30 9.07 -3.15
C LEU A 112 -14.32 10.01 -4.37
N PRO A 113 -15.01 9.72 -5.49
CA PRO A 113 -15.07 10.64 -6.63
C PRO A 113 -15.73 11.97 -6.27
N SER A 114 -16.75 11.95 -5.40
CA SER A 114 -17.40 13.16 -4.90
C SER A 114 -16.48 14.01 -4.02
N LEU A 115 -15.55 13.37 -3.29
CA LEU A 115 -14.57 14.04 -2.43
C LEU A 115 -13.28 14.44 -3.16
N THR A 116 -13.00 13.85 -4.32
CA THR A 116 -11.81 14.10 -5.15
C THR A 116 -11.56 15.60 -5.42
N PRO A 117 -12.56 16.44 -5.81
CA PRO A 117 -12.30 17.86 -6.03
C PRO A 117 -11.85 18.60 -4.76
N TYR A 118 -12.37 18.23 -3.58
CA TYR A 118 -11.98 18.84 -2.31
C TYR A 118 -10.53 18.50 -1.93
N PHE A 119 -10.13 17.24 -2.12
CA PHE A 119 -8.73 16.84 -1.95
C PHE A 119 -7.81 17.59 -2.92
N GLY A 120 -8.26 17.81 -4.17
CA GLY A 120 -7.51 18.60 -5.15
C GLY A 120 -7.27 20.04 -4.68
N ILE A 121 -8.27 20.69 -4.11
CA ILE A 121 -8.14 22.06 -3.57
C ILE A 121 -7.16 22.08 -2.39
N ILE A 122 -7.32 21.16 -1.43
CA ILE A 122 -6.41 21.05 -0.27
C ILE A 122 -4.98 20.81 -0.74
N PHE A 123 -4.78 19.91 -1.70
CA PHE A 123 -3.47 19.63 -2.28
C PHE A 123 -2.86 20.89 -2.93
N CYS A 124 -3.63 21.66 -3.69
CA CYS A 124 -3.16 22.92 -4.29
C CYS A 124 -2.74 23.94 -3.23
N VAL A 125 -3.54 24.11 -2.17
CA VAL A 125 -3.21 25.00 -1.05
C VAL A 125 -1.91 24.57 -0.36
N LEU A 126 -1.74 23.26 -0.14
CA LEU A 126 -0.51 22.70 0.42
C LEU A 126 0.70 22.96 -0.49
N CYS A 127 0.57 22.83 -1.81
CA CYS A 127 1.64 23.13 -2.75
C CYS A 127 2.05 24.62 -2.73
N ILE A 128 1.07 25.53 -2.66
CA ILE A 128 1.35 26.97 -2.54
C ILE A 128 2.08 27.25 -1.23
N TYR A 129 1.57 26.73 -0.11
CA TYR A 129 2.18 26.90 1.20
C TYR A 129 3.61 26.32 1.25
N CYS A 130 3.82 25.15 0.66
CA CYS A 130 5.14 24.52 0.56
C CYS A 130 6.11 25.38 -0.27
N SER A 131 5.65 25.94 -1.41
CA SER A 131 6.45 26.83 -2.26
C SER A 131 6.83 28.13 -1.54
N VAL A 132 5.89 28.71 -0.79
CA VAL A 132 6.14 29.89 0.04
C VAL A 132 7.10 29.55 1.18
N GLY A 133 6.93 28.40 1.83
CA GLY A 133 7.83 27.92 2.87
C GLY A 133 9.27 27.75 2.39
N VAL A 134 9.47 27.19 1.20
CA VAL A 134 10.81 27.08 0.59
C VAL A 134 11.41 28.46 0.27
N GLN A 135 10.62 29.46 -0.11
CA GLN A 135 11.13 30.82 -0.37
C GLN A 135 11.48 31.58 0.91
N ILE A 136 10.70 31.42 1.98
CA ILE A 136 10.90 32.11 3.25
C ILE A 136 12.02 31.46 4.07
N PHE A 137 12.02 30.13 4.14
CA PHE A 137 12.94 29.35 4.99
C PHE A 137 14.09 28.71 4.20
N GLY A 138 14.11 28.87 2.88
CA GLY A 138 15.15 28.36 2.00
C GLY A 138 16.52 28.92 2.36
N GLY A 139 17.44 28.03 2.76
CA GLY A 139 18.80 28.41 3.16
C GLY A 139 18.89 29.10 4.52
N LEU A 140 17.77 29.47 5.16
CA LEU A 140 17.76 29.91 6.53
C LEU A 140 18.01 28.70 7.43
N VAL A 141 17.17 27.65 7.41
CA VAL A 141 17.30 26.43 8.23
C VAL A 141 18.34 25.44 7.67
N ASN A 142 19.60 25.87 7.59
CA ASN A 142 20.75 25.01 7.29
C ASN A 142 21.81 25.14 8.39
N SER A 143 22.22 24.03 9.01
CA SER A 143 23.10 23.96 10.20
C SER A 143 24.42 24.77 10.11
N GLY A 144 24.88 25.12 8.91
CA GLY A 144 26.09 25.96 8.70
C GLY A 144 25.85 27.46 8.48
N ASN A 145 24.62 27.98 8.56
CA ASN A 145 24.33 29.40 8.28
C ASN A 145 24.46 30.26 9.56
N PRO A 146 25.38 31.26 9.61
CA PRO A 146 25.54 32.14 10.77
C PRO A 146 24.30 33.00 11.07
N LYS A 147 23.39 33.19 10.09
CA LYS A 147 22.12 33.91 10.29
C LYS A 147 21.06 33.12 11.05
N LEU A 148 21.25 31.81 11.27
CA LEU A 148 20.33 31.01 12.09
C LEU A 148 20.48 31.27 13.58
N LEU A 149 21.72 31.29 14.06
CA LEU A 149 22.04 31.42 15.50
C LEU A 149 21.53 32.73 16.10
N ALA A 150 21.25 33.74 15.26
CA ALA A 150 20.68 35.02 15.66
C ALA A 150 19.15 35.10 15.54
N SER A 151 18.50 34.03 15.07
CA SER A 151 17.04 33.96 14.88
C SER A 151 16.40 33.04 15.93
N ASP A 152 15.14 33.29 16.28
CA ASP A 152 14.35 32.44 17.19
C ASP A 152 14.20 30.98 16.70
N LEU A 153 14.65 30.66 15.48
CA LEU A 153 14.67 29.30 14.93
C LEU A 153 15.84 28.45 15.44
N ALA A 154 16.87 29.04 16.05
CA ALA A 154 18.01 28.30 16.61
C ALA A 154 17.73 27.73 18.00
N ASP A 155 16.95 28.44 18.83
CA ASP A 155 16.61 28.04 20.20
C ASP A 155 15.48 27.01 20.27
N ASN A 156 14.77 26.77 19.17
CA ASN A 156 13.80 25.69 19.06
C ASN A 156 14.54 24.38 18.77
N GLU A 157 15.27 23.90 19.77
CA GLU A 157 15.92 22.59 19.79
C GLU A 157 14.83 21.51 19.66
N TYR A 158 14.56 21.09 18.42
CA TYR A 158 13.74 19.91 18.15
C TYR A 158 14.50 18.69 18.72
N PRO A 159 14.04 18.02 19.78
CA PRO A 159 14.86 17.06 20.55
C PRO A 159 15.15 15.74 19.83
N PHE A 160 15.03 15.67 18.50
CA PHE A 160 14.97 14.41 17.77
C PHE A 160 15.73 14.46 16.44
N TYR A 161 17.05 14.54 16.53
CA TYR A 161 17.93 13.68 15.73
C TYR A 161 19.35 13.64 16.36
N PRO A 162 19.96 12.47 16.57
CA PRO A 162 21.39 12.37 16.92
C PRO A 162 22.30 12.81 15.78
#